data_AF-A0A7M4F7G8-F1
#
_entry.id   AF-A0A7M4F7G8-F1
#
_cell.length_a   1.000
_cell.length_b   1.000
_cell.length_c   1.000
_cell.angle_alpha   90.00
_cell.angle_beta   90.00
_cell.angle_gamma   90.00
#
_symmetry.space_group_name_H-M   'P 1'
#
loop_
_entity.id
_entity.type
_entity.pdbx_description
1 polymer ?
#
loop_
_entity_poly.entity_id
_entity_poly.type
_entity_poly.pdbx_seq_one_letter_code
_entity_poly.pdbx_strand_id
1 'polypeptide(L)'
;MADVEVDNAHQENLKLSKMKKKVLRKQIKAQHTLMRHEGIECISHTTQNLVIANGGLGNGVSRHQLLRLVEECGLVEALLMPPNKPYSFVKYGTTEEAKKAYDALNGKELILEDTSHTVILYVNFVRKVHWEDIMPTNLPPGLKVVDEFVSPEEERMMLESIDWTGDEVIQNAQKSLKHRRVKHFGYEFRYDNNNVDKDKPLLGGIPEICNMLLEKCLRQEYIKHKPDQLTVNQYEPGQGIPPHIDTHSAFEDEILSLSLGAEIVMDFKHPDGCTVAVMLPRRSLLVMAGESRYLWSHGITPRKFDIVQASEGRKVGTIAADTGDLTLNKRGTRTSFTFRKVRRSPCNCTYPSVCDSQQDQQKERTPMFAGNETAAAKLEQEYVHKVYEEIAAHFSSTRHSPWPKIVEFLRALPEGSIVADVGCGNGKYLGINKGLHMVSNCVFLILVAVVC
;
A
#
# COMPACT_ATOMS: atom_id res chain seq x y z
N MET A 1 21.02 58.76 -5.18
CA MET A 1 19.91 57.89 -4.72
C MET A 1 19.12 57.29 -5.88
N ALA A 2 18.90 58.02 -7.00
CA ALA A 2 18.22 57.49 -8.19
C ALA A 2 18.95 56.33 -8.89
N ASP A 3 20.28 56.34 -8.99
CA ASP A 3 21.03 55.28 -9.71
C ASP A 3 21.07 53.93 -8.96
N VAL A 4 20.93 53.93 -7.63
CA VAL A 4 20.95 52.70 -6.82
C VAL A 4 19.59 51.97 -6.89
N GLU A 5 18.49 52.70 -7.07
CA GLU A 5 17.15 52.10 -7.26
C GLU A 5 16.99 51.46 -8.65
N VAL A 6 17.57 52.07 -9.68
CA VAL A 6 17.49 51.57 -11.07
C VAL A 6 18.28 50.26 -11.23
N ASP A 7 19.45 50.14 -10.60
CA ASP A 7 20.31 48.95 -10.69
C ASP A 7 19.71 47.75 -9.91
N ASN A 8 19.02 48.03 -8.80
CA ASN A 8 18.31 47.02 -8.02
C ASN A 8 17.08 46.49 -8.77
N ALA A 9 16.30 47.38 -9.41
CA ALA A 9 15.19 47.02 -10.27
C ALA A 9 15.62 46.24 -11.52
N HIS A 10 16.81 46.51 -12.07
CA HIS A 10 17.36 45.78 -13.22
C HIS A 10 17.82 44.36 -12.83
N GLN A 11 18.48 44.22 -11.67
CA GLN A 11 18.85 42.90 -11.13
C GLN A 11 17.61 42.05 -10.76
N GLU A 12 16.58 42.65 -10.17
CA GLU A 12 15.32 41.96 -9.88
C GLU A 12 14.62 41.51 -11.16
N ASN A 13 14.55 42.36 -12.19
CA ASN A 13 13.99 41.98 -13.50
C ASN A 13 14.77 40.86 -14.17
N LEU A 14 16.11 40.85 -14.09
CA LEU A 14 16.94 39.76 -14.60
C LEU A 14 16.70 38.44 -13.85
N LYS A 15 16.58 38.49 -12.52
CA LYS A 15 16.27 37.32 -11.68
C LYS A 15 14.87 36.78 -12.00
N LEU A 16 13.88 37.66 -12.15
CA LEU A 16 12.51 37.31 -12.53
C LEU A 16 12.46 36.65 -13.91
N SER A 17 13.23 37.16 -14.89
CA SER A 17 13.37 36.58 -16.23
C SER A 17 14.01 35.18 -16.20
N LYS A 18 15.06 34.98 -15.40
CA LYS A 18 15.71 33.66 -15.22
C LYS A 18 14.76 32.65 -14.56
N MET A 19 13.98 33.05 -13.55
CA MET A 19 12.98 32.19 -12.90
C MET A 19 11.88 31.78 -13.88
N LYS A 20 11.31 32.74 -14.64
CA LYS A 20 10.30 32.44 -15.67
C LYS A 20 10.80 31.44 -16.72
N LYS A 21 12.04 31.60 -17.21
CA LYS A 21 12.68 30.63 -18.12
C LYS A 21 12.85 29.25 -17.50
N LYS A 22 13.17 29.17 -16.20
CA LYS A 22 13.32 27.90 -15.46
C LYS A 22 11.98 27.17 -15.32
N VAL A 23 10.91 27.89 -14.99
CA VAL A 23 9.55 27.34 -14.90
C VAL A 23 9.11 26.80 -16.25
N LEU A 24 9.27 27.58 -17.33
CA LEU A 24 8.91 27.16 -18.69
C LEU A 24 9.63 25.88 -19.12
N ARG A 25 10.95 25.78 -18.87
CA ARG A 25 11.72 24.55 -19.19
C ARG A 25 11.18 23.33 -18.44
N LYS A 26 10.82 23.49 -17.16
CA LYS A 26 10.27 22.40 -16.36
C LYS A 26 8.85 22.04 -16.76
N GLN A 27 8.04 23.01 -17.15
CA GLN A 27 6.71 22.80 -17.70
C GLN A 27 6.77 21.99 -19.01
N ILE A 28 7.66 22.36 -19.95
CA ILE A 28 7.90 21.60 -21.19
C ILE A 28 8.34 20.16 -20.85
N LYS A 29 9.25 19.99 -19.88
CA LYS A 29 9.65 18.65 -19.43
C LYS A 29 8.45 17.85 -18.90
N ALA A 30 7.56 18.48 -18.12
CA ALA A 30 6.35 17.84 -17.62
C ALA A 30 5.41 17.42 -18.76
N GLN A 31 5.22 18.27 -19.79
CA GLN A 31 4.44 17.92 -20.99
C GLN A 31 5.00 16.67 -21.69
N HIS A 32 6.32 16.61 -21.88
CA HIS A 32 6.97 15.45 -22.50
C HIS A 32 6.82 14.18 -21.66
N THR A 33 6.89 14.29 -20.33
CA THR A 33 6.67 13.15 -19.42
C THR A 33 5.21 12.66 -19.47
N LEU A 34 4.24 13.59 -19.42
CA LEU A 34 2.81 13.28 -19.53
C LEU A 34 2.49 12.58 -20.87
N MET A 35 3.05 13.06 -21.99
CA MET A 35 2.88 12.40 -23.27
C MET A 35 3.53 11.02 -23.32
N ARG A 36 4.80 10.91 -22.91
CA ARG A 36 5.58 9.68 -23.05
C ARG A 36 5.06 8.53 -22.19
N HIS A 37 4.60 8.82 -20.98
CA HIS A 37 4.26 7.79 -20.00
C HIS A 37 2.74 7.61 -19.82
N GLU A 38 1.94 8.63 -20.12
CA GLU A 38 0.52 8.67 -19.80
C GLU A 38 -0.36 8.97 -21.03
N GLY A 39 0.24 9.27 -22.19
CA GLY A 39 -0.49 9.57 -23.41
C GLY A 39 -1.29 10.88 -23.38
N ILE A 40 -1.00 11.79 -22.44
CA ILE A 40 -1.78 13.03 -22.23
C ILE A 40 -1.26 14.17 -23.12
N GLU A 41 -2.03 14.52 -24.15
CA GLU A 41 -1.69 15.58 -25.10
C GLU A 41 -1.92 16.98 -24.56
N CYS A 42 -0.82 17.69 -24.30
CA CYS A 42 -0.82 19.09 -23.91
C CYS A 42 -0.86 19.99 -25.16
N ILE A 43 -1.75 20.99 -25.15
CA ILE A 43 -1.96 21.92 -26.26
C ILE A 43 -1.58 23.35 -25.89
N SER A 44 -1.32 24.18 -26.90
CA SER A 44 -0.87 25.57 -26.73
C SER A 44 -2.02 26.60 -26.69
N HIS A 45 -3.22 26.23 -27.14
CA HIS A 45 -4.40 27.10 -27.11
C HIS A 45 -5.22 26.90 -25.84
N THR A 46 -5.88 27.96 -25.39
CA THR A 46 -6.71 27.96 -24.18
C THR A 46 -7.90 27.03 -24.34
N THR A 47 -8.15 26.24 -23.30
CA THR A 47 -9.33 25.38 -23.16
C THR A 47 -9.83 25.44 -21.72
N GLN A 48 -11.05 24.96 -21.46
CA GLN A 48 -11.59 24.85 -20.11
C GLN A 48 -10.86 23.80 -19.26
N ASN A 49 -10.16 22.85 -19.88
CA ASN A 49 -9.53 21.71 -19.21
C ASN A 49 -8.03 21.95 -19.06
N LEU A 50 -7.52 21.74 -17.84
CA LEU A 50 -6.10 21.79 -17.53
C LEU A 50 -5.66 20.46 -16.94
N VAL A 51 -4.42 20.06 -17.23
CA VAL A 51 -3.68 19.07 -16.45
C VAL A 51 -2.72 19.80 -15.51
N ILE A 52 -2.72 19.41 -14.24
CA ILE A 52 -1.83 19.93 -13.20
C ILE A 52 -0.80 18.85 -12.87
N ALA A 53 0.35 18.89 -13.53
CA ALA A 53 1.46 18.01 -13.22
C ALA A 53 2.00 18.31 -11.82
N ASN A 54 2.41 17.25 -11.12
CA ASN A 54 2.72 17.18 -9.70
C ASN A 54 1.54 17.42 -8.75
N GLY A 55 0.37 17.81 -9.25
CA GLY A 55 -0.84 18.06 -8.47
C GLY A 55 -1.70 16.82 -8.26
N GLY A 56 -1.14 15.62 -8.23
CA GLY A 56 -1.91 14.37 -8.11
C GLY A 56 -1.74 13.64 -6.78
N LEU A 57 -2.64 12.69 -6.51
CA LEU A 57 -2.62 11.87 -5.29
C LEU A 57 -1.32 11.07 -5.15
N GLY A 58 -0.73 10.63 -6.26
CA GLY A 58 0.56 9.92 -6.29
C GLY A 58 1.74 10.77 -5.83
N ASN A 59 1.59 12.10 -5.81
CA ASN A 59 2.59 13.03 -5.27
C ASN A 59 2.24 13.55 -3.87
N GLY A 60 1.21 12.97 -3.22
CA GLY A 60 0.82 13.38 -1.87
C GLY A 60 -0.06 14.63 -1.81
N VAL A 61 -0.52 15.16 -2.96
CA VAL A 61 -1.43 16.31 -3.00
C VAL A 61 -2.85 15.84 -2.72
N SER A 62 -3.48 16.36 -1.66
CA SER A 62 -4.87 16.04 -1.35
C SER A 62 -5.83 16.84 -2.25
N ARG A 63 -7.05 16.33 -2.40
CA ARG A 63 -8.09 17.04 -3.16
C ARG A 63 -8.43 18.37 -2.54
N HIS A 64 -8.61 18.39 -1.23
CA HIS A 64 -8.96 19.60 -0.49
C HIS A 64 -7.92 20.71 -0.68
N GLN A 65 -6.64 20.36 -0.61
CA GLN A 65 -5.54 21.29 -0.85
C GLN A 65 -5.57 21.84 -2.28
N LEU A 66 -5.72 20.96 -3.26
CA LEU A 66 -5.71 21.39 -4.66
C LEU A 66 -6.98 22.16 -5.04
N LEU A 67 -8.14 21.71 -4.58
CA LEU A 67 -9.45 22.31 -4.82
C LEU A 67 -9.48 23.76 -4.34
N ARG A 68 -9.02 24.03 -3.12
CA ARG A 68 -8.89 25.40 -2.60
C ARG A 68 -8.06 26.30 -3.53
N LEU A 69 -6.95 25.79 -4.06
CA LEU A 69 -6.09 26.55 -4.98
C LEU A 69 -6.72 26.81 -6.34
N VAL A 70 -7.46 25.85 -6.88
CA VAL A 70 -8.10 26.00 -8.19
C VAL A 70 -9.37 26.86 -8.09
N GLU A 71 -10.11 26.81 -6.98
CA GLU A 71 -11.28 27.65 -6.73
C GLU A 71 -10.93 29.15 -6.57
N GLU A 72 -9.72 29.49 -6.10
CA GLU A 72 -9.22 30.88 -6.12
C GLU A 72 -9.18 31.47 -7.55
N CYS A 73 -9.07 30.61 -8.56
CA CYS A 73 -8.91 31.02 -9.95
C CYS A 73 -10.25 31.20 -10.68
N GLY A 74 -11.29 30.44 -10.33
CA GLY A 74 -12.62 30.52 -10.93
C GLY A 74 -13.53 29.37 -10.52
N LEU A 75 -14.72 29.27 -11.14
CA LEU A 75 -15.67 28.18 -10.87
C LEU A 75 -15.13 26.84 -11.42
N VAL A 76 -14.86 25.90 -10.52
CA VAL A 76 -14.42 24.54 -10.87
C VAL A 76 -15.64 23.65 -11.11
N GLU A 77 -15.85 23.23 -12.36
CA GLU A 77 -16.90 22.29 -12.72
C GLU A 77 -16.53 20.85 -12.34
N ALA A 78 -15.26 20.49 -12.48
CA ALA A 78 -14.76 19.17 -12.13
C ALA A 78 -13.28 19.22 -11.76
N LEU A 79 -12.90 18.45 -10.75
CA LEU A 79 -11.51 18.17 -10.39
C LEU A 79 -11.32 16.65 -10.40
N LEU A 80 -10.55 16.13 -11.34
CA LEU A 80 -10.25 14.71 -11.48
C LEU A 80 -8.87 14.42 -10.93
N MET A 81 -8.79 13.51 -9.96
CA MET A 81 -7.51 13.11 -9.37
C MET A 81 -7.33 11.60 -9.50
N PRO A 82 -6.72 11.11 -10.60
CA PRO A 82 -6.55 9.69 -10.80
C PRO A 82 -5.71 9.06 -9.68
N PRO A 83 -6.09 7.88 -9.17
CA PRO A 83 -5.39 7.24 -8.06
C PRO A 83 -3.96 6.89 -8.44
N ASN A 84 -3.02 7.08 -7.50
CA ASN A 84 -1.59 6.83 -7.67
C ASN A 84 -0.88 7.60 -8.81
N LYS A 85 -1.56 8.57 -9.45
CA LYS A 85 -0.94 9.38 -10.50
C LYS A 85 -0.36 10.67 -9.94
N PRO A 86 0.81 11.13 -10.45
CA PRO A 86 1.46 12.36 -10.01
C PRO A 86 0.87 13.60 -10.70
N TYR A 87 -0.36 13.54 -11.21
CA TYR A 87 -1.05 14.63 -11.89
C TYR A 87 -2.55 14.55 -11.62
N SER A 88 -3.25 15.64 -11.90
CA SER A 88 -4.71 15.76 -11.84
C SER A 88 -5.21 16.59 -13.01
N PHE A 89 -6.52 16.58 -13.24
CA PHE A 89 -7.18 17.42 -14.23
C PHE A 89 -8.21 18.32 -13.57
N VAL A 90 -8.34 19.54 -14.05
CA VAL A 90 -9.37 20.48 -13.62
C VAL A 90 -10.11 21.02 -14.83
N LYS A 91 -11.44 21.13 -14.72
CA LYS A 91 -12.32 21.77 -15.69
C LYS A 91 -12.96 22.99 -15.06
N TYR A 92 -12.80 24.15 -15.69
CA TYR A 92 -13.43 25.41 -15.29
C TYR A 92 -14.69 25.70 -16.11
N GLY A 93 -15.56 26.55 -15.56
CA GLY A 93 -16.76 27.03 -16.25
C GLY A 93 -16.45 27.77 -17.54
N THR A 94 -15.35 28.52 -17.59
CA THR A 94 -14.94 29.31 -18.77
C THR A 94 -13.46 29.13 -19.14
N THR A 95 -13.13 29.45 -20.40
CA THR A 95 -11.74 29.44 -20.89
C THR A 95 -10.87 30.51 -20.23
N GLU A 96 -11.47 31.63 -19.83
CA GLU A 96 -10.85 32.77 -19.18
C GLU A 96 -10.38 32.41 -17.76
N GLU A 97 -11.23 31.69 -17.00
CA GLU A 97 -10.88 31.16 -15.68
C GLU A 97 -9.76 30.13 -15.77
N ALA A 98 -9.83 29.21 -16.74
CA ALA A 98 -8.76 28.25 -16.99
C ALA A 98 -7.43 28.93 -17.36
N LYS A 99 -7.48 30.01 -18.16
CA LYS A 99 -6.29 30.81 -18.47
C LYS A 99 -5.74 31.51 -17.23
N LYS A 100 -6.60 32.11 -16.41
CA LYS A 100 -6.20 32.71 -15.13
C LYS A 100 -5.52 31.68 -14.22
N ALA A 101 -6.06 30.47 -14.13
CA ALA A 101 -5.46 29.38 -13.38
C ALA A 101 -4.10 28.94 -13.96
N TYR A 102 -3.99 28.82 -15.28
CA TYR A 102 -2.73 28.51 -15.95
C TYR A 102 -1.63 29.53 -15.61
N ASP A 103 -1.95 30.83 -15.67
CA ASP A 103 -0.97 31.90 -15.38
C ASP A 103 -0.62 31.99 -13.88
N ALA A 104 -1.59 31.75 -12.99
CA ALA A 104 -1.40 31.89 -11.54
C ALA A 104 -0.76 30.67 -10.87
N LEU A 105 -1.08 29.45 -11.33
CA LEU A 105 -0.67 28.20 -10.67
C LEU A 105 0.59 27.59 -11.27
N ASN A 106 0.96 27.93 -12.51
CA ASN A 106 2.15 27.35 -13.15
C ASN A 106 3.44 27.83 -12.48
N GLY A 107 4.18 26.89 -11.87
CA GLY A 107 5.36 27.17 -11.06
C GLY A 107 5.06 27.51 -9.60
N LYS A 108 3.79 27.45 -9.16
CA LYS A 108 3.40 27.67 -7.76
C LYS A 108 3.93 26.53 -6.89
N GLU A 109 4.53 26.90 -5.77
CA GLU A 109 4.95 25.98 -4.72
C GLU A 109 3.76 25.65 -3.81
N LEU A 110 3.50 24.36 -3.63
CA LEU A 110 2.48 23.84 -2.75
C LEU A 110 3.16 23.04 -1.63
N ILE A 111 3.06 23.55 -0.41
CA ILE A 111 3.56 22.87 0.78
C ILE A 111 2.52 21.83 1.19
N LEU A 112 2.91 20.56 1.26
CA LEU A 112 2.02 19.49 1.67
C LEU A 112 1.77 19.61 3.18
N GLU A 113 0.51 19.66 3.62
CA GLU A 113 0.16 19.94 5.03
C GLU A 113 0.79 18.92 6.03
N ASP A 114 1.12 17.70 5.58
CA ASP A 114 1.56 16.61 6.45
C ASP A 114 3.02 16.16 6.28
N THR A 115 3.70 16.65 5.26
CA THR A 115 5.11 16.42 5.04
C THR A 115 5.65 17.78 4.67
N SER A 116 6.64 18.33 5.39
CA SER A 116 7.27 19.63 5.07
C SER A 116 7.98 19.66 3.70
N HIS A 117 7.63 18.73 2.81
CA HIS A 117 7.91 18.67 1.40
C HIS A 117 7.05 19.66 0.61
N THR A 118 7.68 20.33 -0.33
CA THR A 118 7.04 21.24 -1.27
C THR A 118 7.01 20.60 -2.64
N VAL A 119 5.86 20.61 -3.29
CA VAL A 119 5.71 20.23 -4.69
C VAL A 119 5.53 21.49 -5.54
N ILE A 120 6.11 21.52 -6.74
CA ILE A 120 5.93 22.63 -7.69
C ILE A 120 4.94 22.18 -8.75
N LEU A 121 3.84 22.90 -8.89
CA LEU A 121 2.79 22.59 -9.87
C LEU A 121 3.20 23.07 -11.27
N TYR A 122 2.93 22.27 -12.29
CA TYR A 122 3.08 22.69 -13.70
C TYR A 122 1.78 22.47 -14.45
N VAL A 123 1.20 23.54 -14.96
CA VAL A 123 -0.16 23.53 -15.50
C VAL A 123 -0.10 23.57 -17.02
N ASN A 124 -0.91 22.76 -17.71
CA ASN A 124 -0.97 22.73 -19.18
C ASN A 124 -2.41 22.57 -19.66
N PHE A 125 -2.76 23.14 -20.80
CA PHE A 125 -4.07 22.93 -21.43
C PHE A 125 -4.15 21.54 -22.05
N VAL A 126 -5.33 20.92 -21.98
CA VAL A 126 -5.62 19.60 -22.59
C VAL A 126 -6.96 19.63 -23.31
N ARG A 127 -7.09 18.88 -24.42
CA ARG A 127 -8.30 18.94 -25.24
C ARG A 127 -9.48 18.18 -24.64
N LYS A 128 -9.25 16.93 -24.22
CA LYS A 128 -10.25 16.04 -23.63
C LYS A 128 -9.63 15.26 -22.49
N VAL A 129 -10.44 15.01 -21.48
CA VAL A 129 -10.11 14.19 -20.32
C VAL A 129 -11.13 13.06 -20.30
N HIS A 130 -10.66 11.82 -20.16
CA HIS A 130 -11.53 10.67 -19.95
C HIS A 130 -11.90 10.64 -18.46
N TRP A 131 -13.13 11.03 -18.15
CA TRP A 131 -13.62 11.16 -16.77
C TRP A 131 -14.11 9.82 -16.19
N GLU A 132 -14.18 8.78 -17.03
CA GLU A 132 -14.82 7.50 -16.74
C GLU A 132 -13.83 6.38 -17.07
N ASP A 133 -13.07 5.91 -16.09
CA ASP A 133 -12.26 4.68 -16.25
C ASP A 133 -12.31 3.81 -14.97
N ILE A 134 -13.29 2.90 -15.02
CA ILE A 134 -13.32 1.49 -14.60
C ILE A 134 -12.49 1.11 -13.36
N MET A 135 -13.20 0.92 -12.24
CA MET A 135 -12.79 0.00 -11.16
C MET A 135 -14.01 -0.86 -10.79
N PRO A 136 -13.82 -2.14 -10.40
CA PRO A 136 -14.94 -2.99 -10.00
C PRO A 136 -15.70 -2.35 -8.83
N THR A 137 -16.98 -2.11 -9.04
CA THR A 137 -17.89 -1.45 -8.08
C THR A 137 -18.43 -2.39 -7.02
N ASN A 138 -18.17 -3.70 -7.15
CA ASN A 138 -18.73 -4.70 -6.27
C ASN A 138 -17.67 -5.21 -5.29
N LEU A 139 -18.06 -5.35 -4.03
CA LEU A 139 -17.26 -6.05 -3.02
C LEU A 139 -17.08 -7.53 -3.42
N PRO A 140 -15.98 -8.18 -2.98
CA PRO A 140 -15.83 -9.62 -3.10
C PRO A 140 -17.08 -10.38 -2.63
N PRO A 141 -17.52 -11.44 -3.32
CA PRO A 141 -18.68 -12.23 -2.91
C PRO A 141 -18.53 -12.76 -1.47
N GLY A 142 -19.56 -12.52 -0.64
CA GLY A 142 -19.55 -12.91 0.77
C GLY A 142 -18.88 -11.89 1.72
N LEU A 143 -18.35 -10.79 1.19
CA LEU A 143 -17.85 -9.68 1.99
C LEU A 143 -18.97 -8.68 2.31
N LYS A 144 -19.08 -8.29 3.58
CA LYS A 144 -19.99 -7.24 4.03
C LYS A 144 -19.28 -6.29 4.99
N VAL A 145 -19.55 -5.00 4.87
CA VAL A 145 -19.10 -4.00 5.85
C VAL A 145 -20.34 -3.35 6.44
N VAL A 146 -20.43 -3.35 7.77
CA VAL A 146 -21.55 -2.78 8.53
C VAL A 146 -21.04 -1.53 9.24
N ASP A 147 -21.53 -0.36 8.83
CA ASP A 147 -21.12 0.90 9.44
C ASP A 147 -21.72 1.11 10.83
N GLU A 148 -21.07 1.97 11.63
CA GLU A 148 -21.53 2.39 12.98
C GLU A 148 -22.08 1.20 13.80
N PHE A 149 -21.38 0.07 13.73
CA PHE A 149 -21.81 -1.18 14.34
C PHE A 149 -21.70 -1.13 15.87
N VAL A 150 -20.73 -0.37 16.38
CA VAL A 150 -20.61 -0.02 17.80
C VAL A 150 -20.76 1.49 17.98
N SER A 151 -21.25 1.90 19.13
CA SER A 151 -21.32 3.31 19.53
C SER A 151 -19.92 3.87 19.85
N PRO A 152 -19.74 5.20 19.88
CA PRO A 152 -18.49 5.82 20.31
C PRO A 152 -18.06 5.42 21.74
N GLU A 153 -19.02 5.19 22.62
CA GLU A 153 -18.76 4.76 24.00
C GLU A 153 -18.28 3.31 24.06
N GLU A 154 -18.90 2.41 23.29
CA GLU A 154 -18.42 1.03 23.15
C GLU A 154 -17.02 0.97 22.51
N GLU A 155 -16.75 1.79 21.49
CA GLU A 155 -15.41 1.93 20.89
C GLU A 155 -14.37 2.32 21.94
N ARG A 156 -14.68 3.32 22.78
CA ARG A 156 -13.81 3.79 23.86
C ARG A 156 -13.54 2.70 24.89
N MET A 157 -14.58 2.06 25.41
CA MET A 157 -14.45 0.97 26.40
C MET A 157 -13.64 -0.21 25.86
N MET A 158 -13.86 -0.62 24.60
CA MET A 158 -13.10 -1.72 23.99
C MET A 158 -11.63 -1.35 23.82
N LEU A 159 -11.31 -0.13 23.39
CA LEU A 159 -9.92 0.33 23.26
C LEU A 159 -9.20 0.39 24.60
N GLU A 160 -9.87 0.89 25.65
CA GLU A 160 -9.31 0.99 27.01
C GLU A 160 -9.17 -0.39 27.70
N SER A 161 -9.98 -1.38 27.33
CA SER A 161 -9.91 -2.74 27.89
C SER A 161 -8.66 -3.51 27.49
N ILE A 162 -7.93 -3.07 26.46
CA ILE A 162 -6.72 -3.73 26.00
C ILE A 162 -5.52 -3.12 26.69
N ASP A 163 -5.04 -3.80 27.73
CA ASP A 163 -3.75 -3.50 28.31
C ASP A 163 -2.62 -3.95 27.37
N TRP A 164 -1.82 -2.98 26.92
CA TRP A 164 -0.62 -3.19 26.12
C TRP A 164 0.66 -3.21 26.97
N THR A 165 0.58 -2.84 28.24
CA THR A 165 1.70 -2.64 29.17
C THR A 165 1.97 -3.84 30.06
N GLY A 166 0.94 -4.62 30.42
CA GLY A 166 1.06 -5.85 31.20
C GLY A 166 0.85 -7.11 30.38
N ASP A 167 1.86 -7.99 30.35
CA ASP A 167 1.69 -9.46 30.39
C ASP A 167 3.08 -10.15 30.37
N GLU A 168 3.84 -10.00 31.46
CA GLU A 168 4.96 -10.92 31.77
C GLU A 168 4.45 -12.33 32.16
N VAL A 169 3.15 -12.48 32.43
CA VAL A 169 2.53 -13.73 32.94
C VAL A 169 2.16 -14.72 31.81
N ILE A 170 1.92 -14.25 30.58
CA ILE A 170 1.64 -15.10 29.41
C ILE A 170 2.51 -14.64 28.23
N GLN A 171 3.79 -15.01 28.27
CA GLN A 171 4.81 -14.62 27.27
C GLN A 171 4.41 -14.86 25.80
N ASN A 172 3.43 -15.74 25.54
CA ASN A 172 3.03 -16.16 24.20
C ASN A 172 1.83 -15.39 23.60
N ALA A 173 1.01 -14.72 24.42
CA ALA A 173 -0.24 -14.10 23.97
C ALA A 173 -0.06 -12.70 23.36
N GLN A 174 0.98 -11.96 23.77
CA GLN A 174 1.29 -10.62 23.27
C GLN A 174 2.62 -10.64 22.51
N LYS A 175 2.59 -10.24 21.23
CA LYS A 175 3.78 -10.22 20.36
C LYS A 175 3.90 -8.87 19.66
N SER A 176 5.09 -8.28 19.72
CA SER A 176 5.48 -7.18 18.84
C SER A 176 6.02 -7.79 17.55
N LEU A 177 5.24 -7.71 16.47
CA LEU A 177 5.72 -8.08 15.14
C LEU A 177 6.41 -6.88 14.51
N LYS A 178 7.32 -7.11 13.55
CA LYS A 178 8.14 -6.08 12.89
C LYS A 178 7.37 -4.81 12.46
N HIS A 179 6.06 -4.91 12.25
CA HIS A 179 5.22 -3.82 11.75
C HIS A 179 3.87 -3.64 12.47
N ARG A 180 3.60 -4.25 13.63
CA ARG A 180 2.36 -4.02 14.41
C ARG A 180 2.41 -4.66 15.79
N ARG A 181 1.59 -4.17 16.73
CA ARG A 181 1.34 -4.86 18.00
C ARG A 181 0.20 -5.86 17.84
N VAL A 182 0.36 -7.07 18.38
CA VAL A 182 -0.68 -8.10 18.34
C VAL A 182 -0.89 -8.72 19.72
N LYS A 183 -2.15 -8.94 20.09
CA LYS A 183 -2.56 -9.67 21.29
C LYS A 183 -3.61 -10.72 20.93
N HIS A 184 -3.51 -11.91 21.52
CA HIS A 184 -4.39 -13.05 21.26
C HIS A 184 -5.20 -13.43 22.50
N PHE A 185 -6.44 -13.87 22.27
CA PHE A 185 -7.38 -14.31 23.29
C PHE A 185 -8.08 -15.60 22.83
N GLY A 186 -8.42 -16.47 23.78
CA GLY A 186 -8.99 -17.80 23.53
C GLY A 186 -7.99 -18.82 22.99
N TYR A 187 -7.33 -18.53 21.86
CA TYR A 187 -6.26 -19.34 21.29
C TYR A 187 -5.12 -18.47 20.77
N GLU A 188 -3.89 -18.92 21.00
CA GLU A 188 -2.68 -18.31 20.42
C GLU A 188 -2.60 -18.67 18.93
N PHE A 189 -2.40 -17.66 18.09
CA PHE A 189 -2.04 -17.88 16.68
C PHE A 189 -0.53 -17.96 16.52
N ARG A 190 -0.05 -19.12 16.07
CA ARG A 190 1.36 -19.43 15.86
C ARG A 190 1.78 -19.02 14.45
N TYR A 191 2.67 -18.04 14.35
CA TYR A 191 3.10 -17.45 13.08
C TYR A 191 4.18 -18.27 12.35
N ASP A 192 4.80 -19.23 13.03
CA ASP A 192 5.76 -20.18 12.46
C ASP A 192 5.08 -21.20 11.53
N ASN A 193 3.85 -21.61 11.87
CA ASN A 193 3.07 -22.56 11.08
C ASN A 193 1.72 -22.01 10.61
N ASN A 194 1.43 -20.73 10.88
CA ASN A 194 0.16 -20.05 10.59
C ASN A 194 -1.08 -20.83 11.08
N ASN A 195 -1.03 -21.41 12.28
CA ASN A 195 -2.13 -22.21 12.82
C ASN A 195 -2.37 -21.92 14.31
N VAL A 196 -3.38 -22.58 14.89
CA VAL A 196 -3.70 -22.56 16.32
C VAL A 196 -3.48 -23.94 16.91
N ASP A 197 -2.96 -23.99 18.13
CA ASP A 197 -2.87 -25.24 18.89
C ASP A 197 -4.23 -25.56 19.52
N LYS A 198 -4.98 -26.47 18.90
CA LYS A 198 -6.37 -26.79 19.26
C LYS A 198 -6.52 -27.41 20.64
N ASP A 199 -5.42 -27.93 21.19
CA ASP A 199 -5.35 -28.61 22.50
C ASP A 199 -4.85 -27.68 23.62
N LYS A 200 -4.41 -26.46 23.28
CA LYS A 200 -3.87 -25.49 24.24
C LYS A 200 -4.57 -24.12 24.14
N PRO A 201 -5.84 -24.02 24.60
CA PRO A 201 -6.50 -22.73 24.71
C PRO A 201 -5.78 -21.82 25.73
N LEU A 202 -5.80 -20.51 25.47
CA LEU A 202 -5.34 -19.49 26.41
C LEU A 202 -6.33 -19.36 27.57
N LEU A 203 -5.77 -19.13 28.77
CA LEU A 203 -6.58 -18.86 29.96
C LEU A 203 -7.36 -17.55 29.78
N GLY A 204 -8.60 -17.52 30.27
CA GLY A 204 -9.46 -16.33 30.25
C GLY A 204 -10.36 -16.17 29.00
N GLY A 205 -10.18 -16.99 27.96
CA GLY A 205 -11.08 -16.98 26.80
C GLY A 205 -11.09 -15.64 26.05
N ILE A 206 -12.22 -15.31 25.42
CA ILE A 206 -12.46 -13.98 24.83
C ILE A 206 -12.94 -13.02 25.92
N PRO A 207 -12.42 -11.77 26.01
CA PRO A 207 -12.83 -10.79 27.02
C PRO A 207 -14.34 -10.54 27.06
N GLU A 208 -14.90 -10.45 28.27
CA GLU A 208 -16.35 -10.34 28.48
C GLU A 208 -16.97 -9.08 27.85
N ILE A 209 -16.19 -8.00 27.71
CA ILE A 209 -16.59 -6.77 27.01
C ILE A 209 -17.04 -7.04 25.56
N CYS A 210 -16.55 -8.12 24.94
CA CYS A 210 -16.93 -8.51 23.59
C CYS A 210 -18.25 -9.29 23.53
N ASN A 211 -18.78 -9.78 24.66
CA ASN A 211 -19.96 -10.66 24.66
C ASN A 211 -21.19 -9.97 24.06
N MET A 212 -21.50 -8.74 24.45
CA MET A 212 -22.65 -8.01 23.91
C MET A 212 -22.56 -7.85 22.38
N LEU A 213 -21.36 -7.58 21.87
CA LEU A 213 -21.09 -7.50 20.45
C LEU A 213 -21.31 -8.84 19.75
N LEU A 214 -20.78 -9.93 20.30
CA LEU A 214 -20.92 -11.27 19.71
C LEU A 214 -22.39 -11.75 19.72
N GLU A 215 -23.14 -11.48 20.79
CA GLU A 215 -24.58 -11.76 20.83
C GLU A 215 -25.36 -10.94 19.80
N LYS A 216 -24.96 -9.68 19.57
CA LYS A 216 -25.52 -8.86 18.50
C LYS A 216 -25.22 -9.46 17.12
N CYS A 217 -24.00 -9.95 16.88
CA CYS A 217 -23.64 -10.61 15.62
C CYS A 217 -24.42 -11.90 15.37
N LEU A 218 -24.66 -12.71 16.40
CA LEU A 218 -25.50 -13.92 16.31
C LEU A 218 -26.95 -13.56 15.97
N ARG A 219 -27.54 -12.59 16.68
CA ARG A 219 -28.92 -12.15 16.45
C ARG A 219 -29.14 -11.54 15.06
N GLN A 220 -28.11 -10.93 14.48
CA GLN A 220 -28.13 -10.34 13.13
C GLN A 220 -27.66 -11.32 12.05
N GLU A 221 -27.41 -12.58 12.41
CA GLU A 221 -26.96 -13.65 11.49
C GLU A 221 -25.66 -13.33 10.72
N TYR A 222 -24.78 -12.52 11.32
CA TYR A 222 -23.43 -12.28 10.78
C TYR A 222 -22.48 -13.45 11.07
N ILE A 223 -22.83 -14.27 12.04
CA ILE A 223 -22.17 -15.51 12.42
C ILE A 223 -23.23 -16.54 12.78
N LYS A 224 -22.95 -17.81 12.49
CA LYS A 224 -23.73 -18.98 12.93
C LYS A 224 -23.25 -19.51 14.28
N HIS A 225 -21.96 -19.38 14.54
CA HIS A 225 -21.33 -19.92 15.74
C HIS A 225 -20.59 -18.82 16.50
N LYS A 226 -20.70 -18.84 17.83
CA LYS A 226 -19.96 -17.91 18.69
C LYS A 226 -18.44 -18.15 18.56
N PRO A 227 -17.67 -17.13 18.14
CA PRO A 227 -16.21 -17.19 18.07
C PRO A 227 -15.59 -17.60 19.40
N ASP A 228 -14.48 -18.33 19.34
CA ASP A 228 -13.67 -18.74 20.49
C ASP A 228 -12.20 -18.32 20.38
N GLN A 229 -11.84 -17.61 19.30
CA GLN A 229 -10.53 -16.99 19.12
C GLN A 229 -10.69 -15.51 18.75
N LEU A 230 -9.90 -14.65 19.39
CA LEU A 230 -9.80 -13.22 19.07
C LEU A 230 -8.33 -12.80 18.88
N THR A 231 -8.06 -12.09 17.80
CA THR A 231 -6.79 -11.41 17.55
C THR A 231 -7.01 -9.90 17.56
N VAL A 232 -6.36 -9.20 18.48
CA VAL A 232 -6.32 -7.74 18.48
C VAL A 232 -5.04 -7.28 17.79
N ASN A 233 -5.17 -6.53 16.69
CA ASN A 233 -4.05 -5.93 15.97
C ASN A 233 -4.11 -4.41 16.11
N GLN A 234 -2.99 -3.77 16.45
CA GLN A 234 -2.87 -2.32 16.43
C GLN A 234 -1.79 -1.86 15.45
N TYR A 235 -2.17 -0.90 14.62
CA TYR A 235 -1.38 -0.35 13.53
C TYR A 235 -1.16 1.15 13.78
N GLU A 236 0.10 1.56 13.78
CA GLU A 236 0.48 2.96 13.70
C GLU A 236 0.50 3.46 12.24
N PRO A 237 0.43 4.77 11.99
CA PRO A 237 0.50 5.31 10.63
C PRO A 237 1.77 4.86 9.89
N GLY A 238 1.59 4.26 8.70
CA GLY A 238 2.68 3.67 7.92
C GLY A 238 2.84 2.15 8.10
N GLN A 239 2.24 1.57 9.13
CA GLN A 239 2.21 0.13 9.35
C GLN A 239 1.10 -0.55 8.53
N GLY A 240 1.21 -1.88 8.41
CA GLY A 240 0.30 -2.68 7.60
C GLY A 240 0.42 -4.17 7.88
N ILE A 241 -0.29 -4.96 7.08
CA ILE A 241 -0.21 -6.42 7.07
C ILE A 241 -0.13 -6.90 5.61
N PRO A 242 0.85 -7.76 5.26
CA PRO A 242 0.94 -8.30 3.91
C PRO A 242 -0.36 -9.01 3.49
N PRO A 243 -0.67 -9.06 2.18
CA PRO A 243 -1.78 -9.85 1.67
C PRO A 243 -1.67 -11.31 2.11
N HIS A 244 -2.73 -11.84 2.71
CA HIS A 244 -2.81 -13.23 3.18
C HIS A 244 -4.26 -13.72 3.16
N ILE A 245 -4.44 -15.04 3.24
CA ILE A 245 -5.71 -15.71 3.45
C ILE A 245 -5.62 -16.38 4.83
N ASP A 246 -6.63 -16.21 5.66
CA ASP A 246 -6.65 -16.87 6.97
C ASP A 246 -6.71 -18.40 6.77
N THR A 247 -5.89 -19.14 7.51
CA THR A 247 -5.70 -20.59 7.34
C THR A 247 -7.03 -21.36 7.39
N HIS A 248 -7.28 -22.19 6.37
CA HIS A 248 -8.57 -22.86 6.18
C HIS A 248 -8.79 -23.96 7.23
N SER A 249 -7.73 -24.69 7.59
CA SER A 249 -7.78 -25.73 8.64
C SER A 249 -7.92 -25.19 10.07
N ALA A 250 -7.57 -23.91 10.29
CA ALA A 250 -7.51 -23.30 11.60
C ALA A 250 -8.86 -22.73 12.03
N PHE A 251 -9.60 -22.14 11.08
CA PHE A 251 -10.81 -21.37 11.38
C PHE A 251 -11.99 -21.76 10.48
N GLU A 252 -13.20 -21.66 11.02
CA GLU A 252 -14.45 -21.83 10.28
C GLU A 252 -14.65 -20.69 9.27
N ASP A 253 -15.75 -20.75 8.52
CA ASP A 253 -16.07 -19.82 7.41
C ASP A 253 -16.16 -18.36 7.86
N GLU A 254 -16.95 -18.08 8.88
CA GLU A 254 -17.24 -16.70 9.26
C GLU A 254 -16.10 -16.07 10.08
N ILE A 255 -15.51 -15.01 9.54
CA ILE A 255 -14.57 -14.14 10.24
C ILE A 255 -15.16 -12.75 10.37
N LEU A 256 -15.13 -12.20 11.58
CA LEU A 256 -15.48 -10.82 11.86
C LEU A 256 -14.23 -10.00 12.15
N SER A 257 -14.16 -8.76 11.65
CA SER A 257 -13.12 -7.80 12.04
C SER A 257 -13.73 -6.45 12.35
N LEU A 258 -13.74 -6.08 13.64
CA LEU A 258 -14.19 -4.78 14.11
C LEU A 258 -13.05 -3.77 14.01
N SER A 259 -13.29 -2.62 13.38
CA SER A 259 -12.30 -1.54 13.20
C SER A 259 -12.55 -0.39 14.17
N LEU A 260 -11.55 -0.01 14.99
CA LEU A 260 -11.65 1.01 16.02
C LEU A 260 -10.49 2.01 15.97
N GLY A 261 -10.70 3.21 16.50
CA GLY A 261 -9.69 4.25 16.69
C GLY A 261 -9.44 5.10 15.43
N ALA A 262 -9.09 4.45 14.32
CA ALA A 262 -8.92 5.08 13.02
C ALA A 262 -9.44 4.19 11.89
N GLU A 263 -9.88 4.83 10.81
CA GLU A 263 -10.29 4.16 9.58
C GLU A 263 -9.08 3.73 8.75
N ILE A 264 -9.26 2.76 7.86
CA ILE A 264 -8.18 2.28 6.99
C ILE A 264 -8.73 1.67 5.71
N VAL A 265 -7.92 1.69 4.65
CA VAL A 265 -8.18 0.89 3.45
C VAL A 265 -7.54 -0.48 3.57
N MET A 266 -8.35 -1.52 3.39
CA MET A 266 -7.94 -2.92 3.25
C MET A 266 -8.03 -3.33 1.79
N ASP A 267 -6.94 -3.86 1.25
CA ASP A 267 -6.82 -4.31 -0.13
C ASP A 267 -7.20 -5.80 -0.19
N PHE A 268 -8.22 -6.13 -0.99
CA PHE A 268 -8.62 -7.50 -1.32
C PHE A 268 -8.11 -7.86 -2.72
N LYS A 269 -7.44 -9.00 -2.87
CA LYS A 269 -6.90 -9.46 -4.15
C LYS A 269 -7.38 -10.86 -4.47
N HIS A 270 -7.99 -11.01 -5.63
CA HIS A 270 -8.40 -12.27 -6.19
C HIS A 270 -7.26 -12.89 -7.02
N PRO A 271 -7.15 -14.22 -7.10
CA PRO A 271 -6.10 -14.89 -7.87
C PRO A 271 -6.09 -14.59 -9.38
N ASP A 272 -7.20 -14.11 -9.96
CA ASP A 272 -7.26 -13.69 -11.37
C ASP A 272 -6.60 -12.31 -11.63
N GLY A 273 -6.09 -11.65 -10.60
CA GLY A 273 -5.48 -10.33 -10.66
C GLY A 273 -6.44 -9.18 -10.30
N CYS A 274 -7.73 -9.44 -10.11
CA CYS A 274 -8.68 -8.44 -9.64
C CYS A 274 -8.29 -7.94 -8.24
N THR A 275 -8.26 -6.63 -8.05
CA THR A 275 -7.98 -6.00 -6.75
C THR A 275 -9.10 -5.04 -6.41
N VAL A 276 -9.62 -5.16 -5.18
CA VAL A 276 -10.69 -4.31 -4.66
C VAL A 276 -10.18 -3.63 -3.38
N ALA A 277 -10.12 -2.30 -3.39
CA ALA A 277 -9.81 -1.52 -2.20
C ALA A 277 -11.10 -1.26 -1.41
N VAL A 278 -11.15 -1.75 -0.17
CA VAL A 278 -12.32 -1.66 0.71
C VAL A 278 -12.02 -0.68 1.83
N MET A 279 -12.86 0.34 1.96
CA MET A 279 -12.77 1.29 3.07
C MET A 279 -13.38 0.67 4.33
N LEU A 280 -12.61 0.67 5.43
CA LEU A 280 -13.05 0.22 6.75
C LEU A 280 -13.12 1.42 7.69
N PRO A 281 -14.30 2.04 7.85
CA PRO A 281 -14.49 3.13 8.80
C PRO A 281 -14.24 2.70 10.24
N ARG A 282 -14.03 3.68 11.11
CA ARG A 282 -14.11 3.46 12.56
C ARG A 282 -15.48 2.95 12.94
N ARG A 283 -15.55 2.13 13.99
CA ARG A 283 -16.77 1.52 14.52
C ARG A 283 -17.49 0.60 13.55
N SER A 284 -16.89 0.29 12.41
CA SER A 284 -17.44 -0.63 11.42
C SER A 284 -17.07 -2.09 11.71
N LEU A 285 -17.97 -3.01 11.35
CA LEU A 285 -17.75 -4.45 11.36
C LEU A 285 -17.57 -4.96 9.94
N LEU A 286 -16.39 -5.51 9.63
CA LEU A 286 -16.15 -6.31 8.45
C LEU A 286 -16.58 -7.76 8.71
N VAL A 287 -17.38 -8.32 7.81
CA VAL A 287 -17.79 -9.74 7.82
C VAL A 287 -17.25 -10.39 6.56
N MET A 288 -16.43 -11.42 6.73
CA MET A 288 -15.89 -12.25 5.66
C MET A 288 -16.49 -13.65 5.77
N ALA A 289 -17.13 -14.12 4.69
CA ALA A 289 -17.66 -15.47 4.58
C ALA A 289 -17.60 -15.95 3.11
N GLY A 290 -17.61 -17.26 2.89
CA GLY A 290 -17.55 -17.84 1.55
C GLY A 290 -16.30 -17.43 0.78
N GLU A 291 -16.49 -16.92 -0.43
CA GLU A 291 -15.40 -16.62 -1.36
C GLU A 291 -14.44 -15.56 -0.81
N SER A 292 -14.96 -14.47 -0.22
CA SER A 292 -14.13 -13.40 0.33
C SER A 292 -13.22 -13.86 1.46
N ARG A 293 -13.59 -14.94 2.16
CA ARG A 293 -12.80 -15.56 3.22
C ARG A 293 -11.79 -16.55 2.67
N TYR A 294 -12.21 -17.40 1.73
CA TYR A 294 -11.46 -18.59 1.34
C TYR A 294 -10.60 -18.42 0.09
N LEU A 295 -10.93 -17.48 -0.79
CA LEU A 295 -10.23 -17.31 -2.07
C LEU A 295 -9.52 -15.98 -2.18
N TRP A 296 -10.14 -14.91 -1.67
CA TRP A 296 -9.57 -13.57 -1.70
C TRP A 296 -8.52 -13.42 -0.60
N SER A 297 -7.34 -12.94 -0.98
CA SER A 297 -6.34 -12.49 -0.02
C SER A 297 -6.66 -11.07 0.42
N HIS A 298 -6.45 -10.76 1.70
CA HIS A 298 -6.67 -9.43 2.25
C HIS A 298 -5.40 -8.90 2.91
N GLY A 299 -5.17 -7.60 2.82
CA GLY A 299 -3.99 -6.96 3.35
C GLY A 299 -4.19 -5.48 3.62
N ILE A 300 -3.30 -4.89 4.41
CA ILE A 300 -3.24 -3.45 4.63
C ILE A 300 -1.88 -3.01 4.13
N THR A 301 -1.85 -2.33 2.99
CA THR A 301 -0.60 -1.79 2.44
C THR A 301 0.07 -0.85 3.46
N PRO A 302 1.39 -0.98 3.73
CA PRO A 302 2.14 -0.06 4.61
C PRO A 302 2.26 1.34 3.98
N ARG A 303 1.34 2.24 4.34
CA ARG A 303 1.29 3.64 3.88
C ARG A 303 0.78 4.56 4.97
N LYS A 304 1.07 5.85 4.87
CA LYS A 304 0.61 6.88 5.82
C LYS A 304 -0.69 7.55 5.39
N PHE A 305 -1.08 7.40 4.12
CA PHE A 305 -2.26 8.01 3.54
C PHE A 305 -3.01 6.98 2.72
N ASP A 306 -4.34 7.04 2.79
CA ASP A 306 -5.24 6.30 1.93
C ASP A 306 -5.88 7.24 0.91
N ILE A 307 -6.16 6.72 -0.29
CA ILE A 307 -6.95 7.42 -1.30
C ILE A 307 -8.42 7.05 -1.05
N VAL A 308 -9.26 8.03 -0.75
CA VAL A 308 -10.68 7.84 -0.39
C VAL A 308 -11.58 8.79 -1.20
N GLN A 309 -12.88 8.54 -1.25
CA GLN A 309 -13.84 9.52 -1.80
C GLN A 309 -13.95 10.75 -0.87
N ALA A 310 -14.13 11.92 -1.44
CA ALA A 310 -14.09 13.22 -0.77
C ALA A 310 -15.48 13.72 -0.35
N SER A 311 -16.56 13.22 -0.95
CA SER A 311 -17.92 13.56 -0.54
C SER A 311 -18.16 13.18 0.93
N GLU A 312 -18.70 14.12 1.70
CA GLU A 312 -18.94 14.02 3.15
C GLU A 312 -19.92 12.91 3.60
N GLY A 313 -20.43 12.10 2.66
CA GLY A 313 -21.15 10.87 2.95
C GLY A 313 -20.21 9.67 2.84
N ARG A 314 -19.61 9.26 3.97
CA ARG A 314 -18.81 8.04 4.12
C ARG A 314 -19.56 6.83 3.57
N LYS A 315 -19.34 6.48 2.30
CA LYS A 315 -19.92 5.26 1.74
C LYS A 315 -19.06 4.09 2.17
N VAL A 316 -19.66 3.24 2.98
CA VAL A 316 -19.15 1.93 3.34
C VAL A 316 -19.15 1.03 2.10
N GLY A 317 -17.99 0.48 1.75
CA GLY A 317 -17.85 -0.42 0.61
C GLY A 317 -16.58 -0.19 -0.21
N THR A 318 -16.66 -0.54 -1.49
CA THR A 318 -15.59 -0.31 -2.46
C THR A 318 -15.33 1.19 -2.60
N ILE A 319 -14.06 1.57 -2.69
CA ILE A 319 -13.67 2.92 -3.10
C ILE A 319 -13.99 3.03 -4.60
N ALA A 320 -15.26 3.22 -4.94
CA ALA A 320 -15.73 3.35 -6.31
C ALA A 320 -15.10 4.61 -6.90
N ALA A 321 -14.41 4.45 -8.01
CA ALA A 321 -13.67 5.52 -8.66
C ALA A 321 -14.61 6.40 -9.49
N ASP A 322 -15.53 7.13 -8.84
CA ASP A 322 -15.85 8.47 -9.33
C ASP A 322 -14.57 9.29 -9.09
N THR A 323 -13.66 9.16 -10.06
CA THR A 323 -12.31 9.72 -10.04
C THR A 323 -12.34 11.25 -9.87
N GLY A 324 -13.49 11.85 -10.21
CA GLY A 324 -13.86 13.23 -9.96
C GLY A 324 -13.97 13.62 -8.49
N ASP A 325 -13.89 12.71 -7.50
CA ASP A 325 -14.04 13.06 -6.08
C ASP A 325 -13.09 12.29 -5.13
N LEU A 326 -11.87 11.94 -5.55
CA LEU A 326 -10.90 11.26 -4.66
C LEU A 326 -9.99 12.24 -3.92
N THR A 327 -9.66 11.97 -2.64
CA THR A 327 -8.73 12.73 -1.80
C THR A 327 -7.79 11.82 -0.99
N LEU A 328 -6.77 12.40 -0.36
CA LEU A 328 -5.91 11.71 0.60
C LEU A 328 -6.46 11.85 2.02
N ASN A 329 -6.56 10.73 2.73
CA ASN A 329 -6.87 10.68 4.14
C ASN A 329 -5.67 10.15 4.93
N LYS A 330 -5.24 10.89 5.95
CA LYS A 330 -4.10 10.52 6.79
C LYS A 330 -4.52 9.41 7.75
N ARG A 331 -3.75 8.32 7.78
CA ARG A 331 -4.00 7.24 8.74
C ARG A 331 -3.72 7.70 10.16
N GLY A 332 -4.61 7.34 11.08
CA GLY A 332 -4.39 7.40 12.52
C GLY A 332 -3.99 6.04 13.09
N THR A 333 -3.81 5.97 14.41
CA THR A 333 -3.62 4.69 15.12
C THR A 333 -4.92 3.90 15.07
N ARG A 334 -4.89 2.75 14.41
CA ARG A 334 -6.05 1.85 14.26
C ARG A 334 -5.85 0.60 15.10
N THR A 335 -6.87 0.22 15.86
CA THR A 335 -6.94 -1.09 16.51
C THR A 335 -8.06 -1.90 15.87
N SER A 336 -7.84 -3.18 15.62
CA SER A 336 -8.86 -4.09 15.10
C SER A 336 -8.99 -5.34 15.95
N PHE A 337 -10.22 -5.79 16.13
CA PHE A 337 -10.58 -7.00 16.86
C PHE A 337 -11.10 -8.00 15.85
N THR A 338 -10.31 -9.03 15.55
CA THR A 338 -10.67 -10.07 14.59
C THR A 338 -11.13 -11.33 15.33
N PHE A 339 -12.40 -11.67 15.19
CA PHE A 339 -13.05 -12.80 15.86
C PHE A 339 -13.20 -13.97 14.89
N ARG A 340 -12.86 -15.17 15.36
CA ARG A 340 -12.91 -16.41 14.58
C ARG A 340 -13.39 -17.57 15.42
N LYS A 341 -14.01 -18.54 14.77
CA LYS A 341 -14.30 -19.86 15.36
C LYS A 341 -13.20 -20.83 14.96
N VAL A 342 -12.53 -21.47 15.91
CA VAL A 342 -11.52 -22.49 15.64
C VAL A 342 -12.19 -23.72 15.03
N ARG A 343 -11.70 -24.11 13.87
CA ARG A 343 -12.19 -25.27 13.12
C ARG A 343 -11.63 -26.55 13.74
N ARG A 344 -12.48 -27.57 13.93
CA ARG A 344 -12.07 -28.87 14.50
C ARG A 344 -11.82 -29.95 13.45
N SER A 345 -12.61 -29.98 12.38
CA SER A 345 -12.45 -30.92 11.26
C SER A 345 -11.53 -30.35 10.16
N PRO A 346 -10.96 -31.17 9.27
CA PRO A 346 -10.31 -30.67 8.06
C PRO A 346 -11.27 -29.81 7.21
N CYS A 347 -10.75 -28.79 6.54
CA CYS A 347 -11.54 -27.97 5.64
C CYS A 347 -11.80 -28.69 4.31
N ASN A 348 -13.02 -28.55 3.79
CA ASN A 348 -13.49 -29.14 2.53
C ASN A 348 -14.19 -28.10 1.63
N CYS A 349 -13.74 -26.84 1.69
CA CYS A 349 -14.30 -25.75 0.88
C CYS A 349 -14.15 -26.00 -0.63
N THR A 350 -14.89 -25.25 -1.44
CA THR A 350 -14.85 -25.34 -2.92
C THR A 350 -13.60 -24.75 -3.57
N TYR A 351 -12.58 -24.39 -2.77
CA TYR A 351 -11.36 -23.70 -3.21
C TYR A 351 -10.08 -24.49 -2.86
N PRO A 352 -9.88 -25.69 -3.45
CA PRO A 352 -8.76 -26.57 -3.10
C PRO A 352 -7.38 -25.96 -3.39
N SER A 353 -7.28 -25.06 -4.37
CA SER A 353 -6.03 -24.42 -4.81
C SER A 353 -5.35 -23.57 -3.75
N VAL A 354 -6.09 -23.12 -2.72
CA VAL A 354 -5.59 -22.29 -1.62
C VAL A 354 -5.91 -22.89 -0.24
N CYS A 355 -6.50 -24.10 -0.21
CA CYS A 355 -6.91 -24.77 1.01
C CYS A 355 -5.84 -25.73 1.51
N ASP A 356 -5.15 -25.35 2.59
CA ASP A 356 -4.11 -26.17 3.24
C ASP A 356 -4.59 -27.60 3.56
N SER A 357 -5.79 -27.77 4.13
CA SER A 357 -6.35 -29.11 4.43
C SER A 357 -6.47 -30.02 3.21
N GLN A 358 -6.80 -29.48 2.04
CA GLN A 358 -7.04 -30.26 0.82
C GLN A 358 -5.75 -30.48 0.03
N GLN A 359 -4.83 -29.51 0.08
CA GLN A 359 -3.49 -29.64 -0.49
C GLN A 359 -2.67 -30.72 0.23
N ASP A 360 -2.76 -30.81 1.56
CA ASP A 360 -2.04 -31.84 2.31
C ASP A 360 -2.61 -33.24 2.05
N GLN A 361 -3.93 -33.38 1.89
CA GLN A 361 -4.55 -34.65 1.46
C GLN A 361 -4.14 -35.07 0.03
N GLN A 362 -3.88 -34.11 -0.86
CA GLN A 362 -3.33 -34.40 -2.20
C GLN A 362 -1.85 -34.77 -2.15
N LYS A 363 -1.07 -34.18 -1.23
CA LYS A 363 0.32 -34.58 -0.98
C LYS A 363 0.42 -35.99 -0.41
N GLU A 364 -0.47 -36.39 0.51
CA GLU A 364 -0.51 -37.77 1.04
C GLU A 364 -0.98 -38.81 0.01
N ARG A 365 -1.74 -38.41 -1.02
CA ARG A 365 -2.12 -39.26 -2.16
C ARG A 365 -1.08 -39.32 -3.28
N THR A 366 -0.07 -38.46 -3.23
CA THR A 366 1.08 -38.53 -4.13
C THR A 366 2.14 -39.38 -3.42
N PRO A 367 2.71 -40.44 -4.04
CA PRO A 367 3.63 -41.32 -3.32
C PRO A 367 4.81 -40.51 -2.78
N MET A 368 5.21 -40.84 -1.54
CA MET A 368 6.44 -40.41 -0.86
C MET A 368 7.56 -40.07 -1.84
N PHE A 369 8.22 -38.93 -1.62
CA PHE A 369 9.52 -38.54 -2.17
C PHE A 369 10.22 -39.68 -2.92
N ALA A 370 9.99 -39.79 -4.22
CA ALA A 370 10.96 -40.44 -5.06
C ALA A 370 12.18 -39.53 -5.00
N GLY A 371 13.20 -39.96 -4.25
CA GLY A 371 14.52 -39.34 -4.22
C GLY A 371 15.16 -39.41 -5.61
N ASN A 372 14.63 -38.63 -6.53
CA ASN A 372 15.00 -38.59 -7.91
C ASN A 372 15.44 -37.15 -8.18
N GLU A 373 16.76 -36.95 -8.31
CA GLU A 373 17.38 -35.63 -8.51
C GLU A 373 16.70 -34.84 -9.64
N THR A 374 16.16 -35.53 -10.64
CA THR A 374 15.43 -34.94 -11.76
C THR A 374 14.13 -34.23 -11.34
N ALA A 375 13.44 -34.71 -10.31
CA ALA A 375 12.22 -34.07 -9.81
C ALA A 375 12.57 -32.84 -8.95
N ALA A 376 13.63 -32.92 -8.13
CA ALA A 376 14.16 -31.80 -7.38
C ALA A 376 14.67 -30.68 -8.31
N ALA A 377 15.41 -31.04 -9.37
CA ALA A 377 15.88 -30.10 -10.38
C ALA A 377 14.72 -29.42 -11.13
N LYS A 378 13.62 -30.13 -11.39
CA LYS A 378 12.42 -29.53 -12.00
C LYS A 378 11.72 -28.54 -11.06
N LEU A 379 11.59 -28.87 -9.78
CA LEU A 379 11.07 -27.97 -8.75
C LEU A 379 11.95 -26.73 -8.59
N GLU A 380 13.26 -26.91 -8.54
CA GLU A 380 14.22 -25.80 -8.48
C GLU A 380 14.13 -24.92 -9.75
N GLN A 381 14.01 -25.54 -10.93
CA GLN A 381 13.81 -24.81 -12.18
C GLN A 381 12.54 -23.95 -12.16
N GLU A 382 11.43 -24.50 -11.66
CA GLU A 382 10.13 -23.84 -11.73
C GLU A 382 9.94 -22.79 -10.64
N TYR A 383 10.37 -23.07 -9.40
CA TYR A 383 10.11 -22.19 -8.27
C TYR A 383 11.30 -21.30 -7.87
N VAL A 384 12.52 -21.62 -8.32
CA VAL A 384 13.71 -20.79 -8.07
C VAL A 384 14.15 -20.13 -9.37
N HIS A 385 14.60 -20.88 -10.36
CA HIS A 385 15.22 -20.28 -11.55
C HIS A 385 14.24 -19.41 -12.34
N LYS A 386 13.02 -19.89 -12.61
CA LYS A 386 12.02 -19.14 -13.38
C LYS A 386 11.55 -17.86 -12.68
N VAL A 387 11.30 -17.92 -11.38
CA VAL A 387 10.92 -16.74 -10.57
C VAL A 387 12.02 -15.69 -10.61
N TYR A 388 13.28 -16.09 -10.45
CA TYR A 388 14.40 -15.16 -10.51
C TYR A 388 14.63 -14.56 -11.91
N GLU A 389 14.46 -15.35 -12.97
CA GLU A 389 14.53 -14.88 -14.35
C GLU A 389 13.45 -13.83 -14.64
N GLU A 390 12.21 -14.07 -14.21
CA GLU A 390 11.08 -13.16 -14.39
C GLU A 390 11.31 -11.81 -13.67
N ILE A 391 11.93 -11.81 -12.49
CA ILE A 391 12.21 -10.59 -11.74
C ILE A 391 13.57 -9.95 -12.07
N ALA A 392 14.46 -10.64 -12.81
CA ALA A 392 15.85 -10.23 -13.02
C ALA A 392 15.98 -8.83 -13.65
N ALA A 393 15.16 -8.54 -14.68
CA ALA A 393 15.17 -7.23 -15.35
C ALA A 393 14.78 -6.09 -14.40
N HIS A 394 13.73 -6.30 -13.60
CA HIS A 394 13.28 -5.32 -12.60
C HIS A 394 14.31 -5.15 -11.47
N PHE A 395 14.88 -6.25 -10.99
CA PHE A 395 15.91 -6.24 -9.93
C PHE A 395 17.20 -5.54 -10.39
N SER A 396 17.58 -5.70 -11.65
CA SER A 396 18.74 -5.04 -12.27
C SER A 396 18.54 -3.52 -12.39
N SER A 397 17.33 -3.08 -12.75
CA SER A 397 17.00 -1.65 -12.95
C SER A 397 16.89 -0.82 -11.66
N THR A 398 16.71 -1.44 -10.50
CA THR A 398 16.38 -0.75 -9.25
C THR A 398 17.56 -0.58 -8.29
N ARG A 399 18.72 -1.20 -8.56
CA ARG A 399 19.85 -1.30 -7.61
C ARG A 399 21.20 -0.84 -8.17
N HIS A 400 21.25 0.31 -8.82
CA HIS A 400 22.50 0.86 -9.40
C HIS A 400 23.52 1.35 -8.35
N SER A 401 23.10 1.76 -7.16
CA SER A 401 24.02 2.32 -6.16
C SER A 401 24.82 1.21 -5.43
N PRO A 402 26.17 1.29 -5.43
CA PRO A 402 27.02 0.43 -4.60
C PRO A 402 26.76 0.66 -3.11
N TRP A 403 26.80 -0.41 -2.30
CA TRP A 403 26.63 -0.29 -0.86
C TRP A 403 27.90 0.30 -0.20
N PRO A 404 27.79 1.36 0.63
CA PRO A 404 28.97 2.08 1.14
C PRO A 404 30.00 1.20 1.85
N LYS A 405 29.56 0.23 2.66
CA LYS A 405 30.46 -0.69 3.38
C LYS A 405 31.24 -1.62 2.46
N ILE A 406 30.66 -2.04 1.34
CA ILE A 406 31.35 -2.87 0.34
C ILE A 406 32.34 -2.03 -0.47
N VAL A 407 31.97 -0.78 -0.79
CA VAL A 407 32.89 0.18 -1.42
C VAL A 407 34.12 0.41 -0.54
N GLU A 408 33.90 0.62 0.76
CA GLU A 408 34.97 0.83 1.74
C GLU A 408 35.89 -0.39 1.84
N PHE A 409 35.31 -1.59 1.95
CA PHE A 409 36.04 -2.85 1.93
C PHE A 409 36.91 -2.99 0.68
N LEU A 410 36.34 -2.80 -0.52
CA LEU A 410 37.08 -2.92 -1.79
C LEU A 410 38.20 -1.87 -1.94
N ARG A 411 38.03 -0.67 -1.37
CA ARG A 411 39.08 0.36 -1.37
C ARG A 411 40.19 0.08 -0.37
N ALA A 412 39.90 -0.63 0.72
CA ALA A 412 40.88 -0.98 1.73
C ALA A 412 41.78 -2.17 1.32
N LEU A 413 41.44 -2.89 0.25
CA LEU A 413 42.23 -4.02 -0.24
C LEU A 413 43.57 -3.55 -0.85
N PRO A 414 44.68 -4.29 -0.61
CA PRO A 414 45.97 -4.02 -1.23
C PRO A 414 45.92 -4.09 -2.77
N GLU A 415 46.77 -3.30 -3.43
CA GLU A 415 46.95 -3.35 -4.88
C GLU A 415 47.43 -4.76 -5.33
N GLY A 416 46.87 -5.27 -6.41
CA GLY A 416 47.11 -6.62 -6.92
C GLY A 416 46.19 -7.71 -6.34
N SER A 417 45.31 -7.38 -5.39
CA SER A 417 44.39 -8.38 -4.81
C SER A 417 43.39 -8.91 -5.86
N ILE A 418 43.11 -10.21 -5.81
CA ILE A 418 42.09 -10.86 -6.65
C ILE A 418 40.77 -10.93 -5.87
N VAL A 419 39.71 -10.41 -6.49
CA VAL A 419 38.37 -10.39 -5.89
C VAL A 419 37.39 -11.11 -6.79
N ALA A 420 36.69 -12.10 -6.23
CA ALA A 420 35.57 -12.75 -6.89
C ALA A 420 34.26 -12.13 -6.38
N ASP A 421 33.49 -11.48 -7.27
CA ASP A 421 32.13 -11.00 -7.03
C ASP A 421 31.14 -12.03 -7.60
N VAL A 422 30.77 -12.99 -6.76
CA VAL A 422 29.78 -14.03 -7.11
C VAL A 422 28.38 -13.42 -6.91
N GLY A 423 27.43 -13.71 -7.81
CA GLY A 423 26.09 -13.13 -7.76
C GLY A 423 26.07 -11.62 -8.02
N CYS A 424 27.00 -11.11 -8.83
CA CYS A 424 27.27 -9.69 -9.03
C CYS A 424 26.09 -8.89 -9.64
N GLY A 425 25.07 -9.58 -10.15
CA GLY A 425 23.92 -8.98 -10.81
C GLY A 425 24.35 -8.10 -11.99
N ASN A 426 24.16 -6.78 -11.85
CA ASN A 426 24.55 -5.79 -12.88
C ASN A 426 26.04 -5.36 -12.80
N GLY A 427 26.85 -5.98 -11.95
CA GLY A 427 28.28 -5.70 -11.86
C GLY A 427 28.62 -4.33 -11.26
N LYS A 428 27.74 -3.73 -10.46
CA LYS A 428 27.92 -2.38 -9.90
C LYS A 428 29.18 -2.16 -9.05
N TYR A 429 29.84 -3.24 -8.61
CA TYR A 429 31.08 -3.17 -7.83
C TYR A 429 32.34 -3.23 -8.69
N LEU A 430 32.21 -3.57 -9.98
CA LEU A 430 33.31 -3.60 -10.92
C LEU A 430 33.87 -2.19 -11.13
N GLY A 431 35.19 -2.05 -11.03
CA GLY A 431 35.90 -0.79 -11.28
C GLY A 431 35.86 0.23 -10.12
N ILE A 432 35.35 -0.14 -8.94
CA ILE A 432 35.42 0.71 -7.74
C ILE A 432 36.86 0.98 -7.30
N ASN A 433 37.73 -0.01 -7.42
CA ASN A 433 39.17 0.10 -7.17
C ASN A 433 39.93 -0.49 -8.36
N LYS A 434 40.67 0.36 -9.08
CA LYS A 434 41.41 -0.03 -10.29
C LYS A 434 42.66 -0.87 -10.01
N GLY A 435 43.10 -0.93 -8.75
CA GLY A 435 44.22 -1.76 -8.32
C GLY A 435 43.84 -3.21 -8.03
N LEU A 436 42.57 -3.61 -8.23
CA LEU A 436 42.10 -4.98 -7.98
C LEU A 436 41.88 -5.75 -9.28
N HIS A 437 42.19 -7.05 -9.26
CA HIS A 437 41.81 -7.97 -10.31
C HIS A 437 40.46 -8.60 -9.97
N MET A 438 39.38 -8.02 -10.51
CA MET A 438 38.01 -8.46 -10.21
C MET A 438 37.49 -9.45 -11.26
N VAL A 439 36.97 -10.58 -10.78
CA VAL A 439 36.22 -11.56 -11.58
C VAL A 439 34.77 -11.55 -11.11
N SER A 440 33.81 -11.53 -12.03
CA SER A 440 32.38 -11.46 -11.68
C SER A 440 31.58 -12.57 -12.36
N ASN A 441 30.61 -13.13 -11.63
CA ASN A 441 29.71 -14.16 -12.14
C ASN A 441 28.27 -13.90 -11.68
N CYS A 442 27.29 -14.03 -12.58
CA CYS A 442 25.89 -13.70 -12.32
C CYS A 442 25.08 -14.80 -11.62
N VAL A 443 25.69 -15.90 -11.17
CA VAL A 443 24.96 -17.04 -10.60
C VAL A 443 24.72 -16.89 -9.08
N PHE A 444 23.43 -16.76 -8.74
CA PHE A 444 22.66 -17.03 -7.50
C PHE A 444 23.18 -16.81 -6.06
N LEU A 445 24.37 -16.29 -5.78
CA LEU A 445 24.75 -15.90 -4.40
C LEU A 445 25.70 -14.71 -4.38
N ILE A 446 25.38 -13.65 -3.61
CA ILE A 446 26.34 -12.57 -3.32
C ILE A 446 27.38 -13.10 -2.34
N LEU A 447 28.56 -13.43 -2.85
CA LEU A 447 29.73 -13.74 -2.04
C LEU A 447 30.91 -12.97 -2.60
N VAL A 448 31.46 -12.06 -1.80
CA VAL A 448 32.71 -11.36 -2.12
C VAL A 448 33.82 -12.10 -1.38
N ALA A 449 34.64 -12.85 -2.12
CA ALA A 449 35.78 -13.58 -1.59
C ALA A 449 37.08 -12.95 -2.08
N VAL A 450 38.05 -12.84 -1.16
CA VAL A 450 39.44 -12.52 -1.51
C VAL A 450 40.15 -13.83 -1.78
N VAL A 451 40.71 -13.98 -2.97
CA VAL A 451 41.59 -15.10 -3.30
C VAL A 451 43.00 -14.58 -3.21
N CYS A 452 43.76 -15.03 -2.19
CA CYS A 452 45.15 -14.65 -1.99
C CYS A 452 46.07 -15.37 -2.97
#